data_AF-A0A2W6YT75-F1
#
_entry.id   AF-A0A2W6YT75-F1
#
_cell.length_a   1.000
_cell.length_b   1.000
_cell.length_c   1.000
_cell.angle_alpha   90.00
_cell.angle_beta   90.00
_cell.angle_gamma   90.00
#
_symmetry.space_group_name_H-M   'P 1'
#
loop_
_entity.id
_entity.type
_entity.pdbx_description
1 polymer ?
#
loop_
_entity_poly.entity_id
_entity_poly.type
_entity_poly.pdbx_seq_one_letter_code
_entity_poly.pdbx_strand_id
1 'polypeptide(L)'
;MNLDSPVLIGVLSASSTAFITAVVTNYLQNLKENNIWLKNQLQNSYVDSIKGLSTLITLSTIPEENLDTIEQSLVEAKKGLALSIIFMEKDRFGDIHKELKNEILLFISGNYKHLIELYSNKGFQPSERFKDTKLQNYEMYGSAEIIFKRIIEAASCDKRLH
;
A
#
# COMPACT_ATOMS: atom_id res chain seq x y z
N MET A 1 24.16 -11.00 -60.00
CA MET A 1 24.60 -11.27 -58.61
C MET A 1 23.43 -11.98 -57.96
N ASN A 2 23.40 -13.32 -57.98
CA ASN A 2 22.26 -14.10 -57.49
C ASN A 2 22.22 -14.02 -55.96
N LEU A 3 21.16 -13.42 -55.44
CA LEU A 3 20.86 -13.32 -54.00
C LEU A 3 20.23 -14.60 -53.43
N ASP A 4 20.05 -15.64 -54.25
CA ASP A 4 19.38 -16.90 -53.89
C ASP A 4 20.31 -17.93 -53.23
N SER A 5 21.18 -17.49 -52.33
CA SER A 5 21.94 -18.44 -51.50
C SER A 5 21.12 -18.74 -50.24
N PRO A 6 20.56 -19.96 -50.08
CA PRO A 6 19.75 -20.33 -48.92
C PRO A 6 20.50 -20.16 -47.59
N VAL A 7 21.83 -20.18 -47.62
CA VAL A 7 22.70 -19.90 -46.47
C VAL A 7 22.62 -18.43 -46.05
N LEU A 8 22.62 -17.49 -46.99
CA LEU A 8 22.53 -16.05 -46.70
C LEU A 8 21.14 -15.68 -46.18
N ILE A 9 20.09 -16.27 -46.76
CA ILE A 9 18.70 -16.10 -46.30
C ILE A 9 18.52 -16.72 -44.90
N GLY A 10 19.14 -17.88 -44.63
CA GLY A 10 19.13 -18.54 -43.32
C GLY A 10 19.82 -17.73 -42.22
N VAL A 11 20.97 -17.12 -42.50
CA VAL A 11 21.71 -16.29 -41.54
C VAL A 11 21.01 -14.95 -41.28
N LEU A 12 20.45 -14.31 -42.32
CA LEU A 12 19.70 -13.05 -42.18
C LEU A 12 18.36 -13.24 -41.45
N SER A 13 17.65 -14.33 -41.70
CA SER A 13 16.42 -14.66 -40.98
C SER A 13 16.69 -15.08 -39.53
N ALA A 14 17.73 -15.87 -39.27
CA ALA A 14 18.12 -16.25 -37.91
C ALA A 14 18.59 -15.05 -37.07
N SER A 15 19.40 -14.14 -37.64
CA SER A 15 19.86 -12.93 -36.94
C SER A 15 18.75 -11.94 -36.66
N SER A 16 17.82 -11.73 -37.60
CA SER A 16 16.64 -10.88 -37.40
C SER A 16 15.72 -11.46 -36.32
N THR A 17 15.52 -12.78 -36.33
CA THR A 17 14.71 -13.47 -35.33
C THR A 17 15.37 -13.45 -33.95
N ALA A 18 16.70 -13.62 -33.87
CA ALA A 18 17.45 -13.52 -32.63
C ALA A 18 17.41 -12.10 -32.05
N PHE A 19 17.52 -11.08 -32.90
CA PHE A 19 17.41 -9.68 -32.49
C PHE A 19 16.00 -9.36 -31.96
N ILE A 20 14.94 -9.74 -32.68
CA ILE A 20 13.55 -9.54 -32.23
C ILE A 20 13.33 -10.30 -30.92
N THR A 21 13.78 -11.56 -30.83
CA THR A 21 13.68 -12.36 -29.61
C THR A 21 14.39 -11.68 -28.44
N ALA A 22 15.60 -11.16 -28.63
CA ALA A 22 16.35 -10.47 -27.59
C ALA A 22 15.65 -9.18 -27.13
N VAL A 23 15.14 -8.36 -28.05
CA VAL A 23 14.42 -7.13 -27.74
C VAL A 23 13.13 -7.43 -26.98
N VAL A 24 12.33 -8.38 -27.46
CA VAL A 24 11.08 -8.81 -26.80
C VAL A 24 11.38 -9.42 -25.43
N THR A 25 12.39 -10.27 -25.32
CA THR A 25 12.78 -10.90 -24.05
C THR A 25 13.22 -9.86 -23.02
N ASN A 26 14.09 -8.92 -23.41
CA ASN A 26 14.51 -7.83 -22.53
C ASN A 26 13.34 -6.94 -22.11
N TYR A 27 12.42 -6.64 -23.03
CA TYR A 27 11.23 -5.86 -22.73
C TYR A 27 10.32 -6.59 -21.71
N LEU A 28 10.04 -7.88 -21.93
CA LEU A 28 9.23 -8.70 -21.03
C LEU A 28 9.91 -8.89 -19.67
N GLN A 29 11.24 -9.03 -19.65
CA GLN A 29 12.01 -9.14 -18.42
C GLN A 29 11.96 -7.84 -17.62
N ASN A 30 12.16 -6.69 -18.26
CA ASN A 30 12.01 -5.37 -17.62
C ASN A 30 10.59 -5.16 -17.07
N LEU A 31 9.55 -5.60 -17.80
CA LEU A 31 8.18 -5.56 -17.30
C LEU A 31 7.99 -6.43 -16.05
N LYS A 32 8.54 -7.65 -16.06
CA LYS A 32 8.48 -8.57 -14.92
C LYS A 32 9.20 -8.00 -13.69
N GLU A 33 10.41 -7.48 -13.88
CA GLU A 33 11.22 -6.86 -12.81
C GLU A 33 10.51 -5.65 -12.21
N ASN A 34 9.93 -4.78 -13.06
CA ASN A 34 9.13 -3.65 -12.60
C ASN A 34 7.90 -4.07 -11.80
N ASN A 35 7.21 -5.15 -12.22
CA ASN A 35 6.06 -5.68 -11.48
C ASN A 35 6.47 -6.26 -10.13
N ILE A 36 7.58 -7.01 -10.07
CA ILE A 36 8.14 -7.54 -8.82
C ILE A 36 8.53 -6.40 -7.88
N TRP A 37 9.22 -5.39 -8.41
CA TRP A 37 9.62 -4.21 -7.65
C TRP A 37 8.39 -3.51 -7.06
N LEU A 38 7.36 -3.27 -7.87
CA LEU A 38 6.13 -2.62 -7.41
C LEU A 38 5.40 -3.46 -6.35
N LYS A 39 5.30 -4.78 -6.54
CA LYS A 39 4.72 -5.70 -5.56
C LYS A 39 5.44 -5.59 -4.22
N ASN A 40 6.77 -5.60 -4.23
CA ASN A 40 7.58 -5.48 -3.02
C ASN A 40 7.37 -4.12 -2.32
N GLN A 41 7.32 -3.02 -3.07
CA GLN A 41 7.05 -1.70 -2.50
C GLN A 41 5.67 -1.62 -1.83
N LEU A 42 4.63 -2.18 -2.46
CA LEU A 42 3.29 -2.24 -1.89
C LEU A 42 3.28 -3.09 -0.61
N GLN A 43 3.84 -4.30 -0.67
CA GLN A 43 3.92 -5.19 0.49
C GLN A 43 4.61 -4.51 1.67
N ASN A 44 5.76 -3.89 1.43
CA ASN A 44 6.48 -3.17 2.48
C ASN A 44 5.64 -2.02 3.07
N SER A 45 4.98 -1.22 2.21
CA SER A 45 4.13 -0.12 2.68
C SER A 45 2.96 -0.60 3.55
N TYR A 46 2.32 -1.71 3.17
CA TYR A 46 1.23 -2.31 3.94
C TYR A 46 1.74 -2.90 5.24
N VAL A 47 2.87 -3.61 5.22
CA VAL A 47 3.49 -4.20 6.42
C VAL A 47 3.84 -3.12 7.43
N ASP A 48 4.48 -2.03 6.99
CA ASP A 48 4.85 -0.92 7.87
C ASP A 48 3.61 -0.24 8.46
N SER A 49 2.58 -0.01 7.64
CA SER A 49 1.29 0.53 8.09
C SER A 49 0.62 -0.36 9.13
N ILE A 50 0.48 -1.66 8.84
CA ILE A 50 -0.17 -2.65 9.70
C ILE A 50 0.58 -2.77 11.02
N LYS A 51 1.91 -2.87 10.98
CA LYS A 51 2.74 -2.95 12.20
C LYS A 51 2.56 -1.71 13.05
N GLY A 52 2.81 -0.52 12.50
CA GLY A 52 2.71 0.73 13.26
C GLY A 52 1.33 0.94 13.87
N LEU A 53 0.27 0.72 13.08
CA LEU A 53 -1.12 0.84 13.57
C LEU A 53 -1.44 -0.19 14.64
N SER A 54 -1.03 -1.45 14.45
CA SER A 54 -1.28 -2.51 15.44
C SER A 54 -0.59 -2.24 16.77
N THR A 55 0.66 -1.76 16.74
CA THR A 55 1.41 -1.37 17.94
C THR A 55 0.74 -0.20 18.63
N LEU A 56 0.35 0.84 17.86
CA LEU A 56 -0.35 2.00 18.38
C LEU A 56 -1.67 1.62 19.08
N ILE A 57 -2.46 0.75 18.46
CA ILE A 57 -3.72 0.23 19.01
C ILE A 57 -3.46 -0.62 20.26
N THR A 58 -2.40 -1.42 20.28
CA THR A 58 -2.08 -2.31 21.42
C THR A 58 -1.59 -1.52 22.63
N LEU A 59 -0.70 -0.56 22.42
CA LEU A 59 -0.11 0.24 23.49
C LEU A 59 -1.06 1.30 24.06
N SER A 60 -2.15 1.60 23.35
CA SER A 60 -3.20 2.51 23.83
C SER A 60 -3.76 2.14 25.21
N THR A 61 -3.70 0.88 25.63
CA THR A 61 -4.22 0.44 26.94
C THR A 61 -3.23 0.63 28.09
N ILE A 62 -1.96 0.98 27.81
CA ILE A 62 -0.90 1.17 28.82
C ILE A 62 -0.01 2.38 28.42
N PRO A 63 -0.57 3.59 28.28
CA PRO A 63 0.13 4.71 27.64
C PRO A 63 1.25 5.32 28.49
N GLU A 64 1.13 5.30 29.82
CA GLU A 64 2.08 6.00 30.72
C GLU A 64 3.50 5.41 30.70
N GLU A 65 3.65 4.14 30.35
CA GLU A 65 4.95 3.44 30.31
C GLU A 65 5.59 3.43 28.92
N ASN A 66 4.89 3.85 27.86
CA ASN A 66 5.27 3.57 26.47
C ASN A 66 5.13 4.75 25.50
N LEU A 67 5.15 5.99 25.99
CA LEU A 67 4.93 7.18 25.15
C LEU A 67 5.86 7.28 23.94
N ASP A 68 7.17 7.04 24.12
CA ASP A 68 8.15 7.07 23.03
C ASP A 68 7.83 6.01 21.96
N THR A 69 7.47 4.80 22.40
CA THR A 69 7.10 3.70 21.51
C THR A 69 5.80 3.99 20.76
N ILE A 70 4.84 4.65 21.41
CA ILE A 70 3.57 5.09 20.81
C ILE A 70 3.85 6.14 19.73
N GLU A 71 4.68 7.13 20.01
CA GLU A 71 5.05 8.17 19.06
C GLU A 71 5.79 7.58 17.86
N GLN A 72 6.78 6.71 18.10
CA GLN A 72 7.50 6.00 17.04
C GLN A 72 6.54 5.18 16.17
N SER A 73 5.62 4.44 16.81
CA SER A 73 4.63 3.62 16.10
C SER A 73 3.70 4.46 15.24
N LEU A 74 3.30 5.64 15.72
CA LEU A 74 2.50 6.59 14.95
C LEU A 74 3.27 7.12 13.73
N VAL A 75 4.55 7.45 13.89
CA VAL A 75 5.41 7.91 12.79
C VAL A 75 5.57 6.80 11.73
N GLU A 76 5.86 5.57 12.16
CA GLU A 76 5.97 4.41 11.28
C GLU A 76 4.66 4.14 10.53
N ALA A 77 3.52 4.17 11.24
CA ALA A 77 2.20 4.04 10.64
C ALA A 77 1.97 5.12 9.56
N LYS A 78 2.19 6.40 9.88
CA LYS A 78 1.98 7.50 8.94
C LYS A 78 2.90 7.39 7.72
N LYS A 79 4.15 6.98 7.92
CA LYS A 79 5.10 6.75 6.82
C LYS A 79 4.67 5.62 5.90
N GLY A 80 4.31 4.46 6.47
CA GLY A 80 3.80 3.32 5.70
C GLY A 80 2.57 3.70 4.88
N LEU A 81 1.62 4.39 5.52
CA LEU A 81 0.38 4.83 4.91
C LEU A 81 0.60 5.83 3.77
N ALA A 82 1.51 6.79 3.95
CA ALA A 82 1.89 7.74 2.90
C ALA A 82 2.49 7.03 1.69
N LEU A 83 3.37 6.05 1.92
CA LEU A 83 3.94 5.23 0.85
C LEU A 83 2.86 4.40 0.15
N SER A 84 1.91 3.83 0.90
CA SER A 84 0.78 3.12 0.33
C SER A 84 0.00 4.02 -0.63
N ILE A 85 -0.32 5.28 -0.24
CA ILE A 85 -0.98 6.23 -1.15
C ILE A 85 -0.21 6.40 -2.46
N ILE A 86 1.10 6.64 -2.40
CA ILE A 86 1.94 6.86 -3.59
C ILE A 86 1.88 5.65 -4.54
N PHE A 87 1.99 4.44 -4.00
CA PHE A 87 1.96 3.22 -4.81
C PHE A 87 0.53 2.78 -5.21
N MET A 88 -0.48 3.34 -4.55
CA MET A 88 -1.90 3.25 -4.92
C MET A 88 -2.33 4.33 -5.94
N GLU A 89 -1.49 5.29 -6.34
CA GLU A 89 -1.94 6.44 -7.15
C GLU A 89 -1.88 6.22 -8.68
N LYS A 90 -1.36 5.09 -9.16
CA LYS A 90 -1.25 4.80 -10.60
C LYS A 90 -2.58 4.34 -11.22
N ASP A 91 -3.47 5.25 -11.60
CA ASP A 91 -4.54 5.19 -12.64
C ASP A 91 -5.38 3.90 -12.85
N ARG A 92 -5.31 2.91 -11.95
CA ARG A 92 -5.89 1.57 -12.15
C ARG A 92 -6.75 1.10 -10.98
N PHE A 93 -7.18 2.01 -10.12
CA PHE A 93 -7.80 1.62 -8.86
C PHE A 93 -9.29 1.84 -8.86
N GLY A 94 -10.02 0.79 -8.45
CA GLY A 94 -11.45 0.87 -8.17
C GLY A 94 -11.77 1.72 -6.94
N ASP A 95 -13.05 1.96 -6.71
CA ASP A 95 -13.56 2.95 -5.74
C ASP A 95 -12.99 2.83 -4.32
N ILE A 96 -12.70 1.60 -3.86
CA ILE A 96 -12.14 1.31 -2.53
C ILE A 96 -10.84 2.09 -2.26
N HIS A 97 -9.94 2.17 -3.24
CA HIS A 97 -8.64 2.83 -3.04
C HIS A 97 -8.76 4.35 -3.06
N LYS A 98 -9.74 4.88 -3.80
CA LYS A 98 -10.01 6.32 -3.86
C LYS A 98 -10.58 6.81 -2.54
N GLU A 99 -11.52 6.07 -1.97
CA GLU A 99 -12.04 6.34 -0.62
C GLU A 99 -10.94 6.20 0.43
N LEU A 100 -10.19 5.08 0.39
CA LEU A 100 -9.12 4.82 1.34
C LEU A 100 -8.04 5.90 1.32
N LYS A 101 -7.68 6.44 0.15
CA LYS A 101 -6.73 7.55 0.06
C LYS A 101 -7.18 8.74 0.91
N ASN A 102 -8.45 9.15 0.81
CA ASN A 102 -8.97 10.28 1.59
C ASN A 102 -8.99 9.95 3.09
N GLU A 103 -9.38 8.73 3.45
CA GLU A 103 -9.39 8.25 4.83
C GLU A 103 -7.97 8.29 5.44
N ILE A 104 -6.97 7.81 4.69
CA ILE A 104 -5.56 7.85 5.10
C ILE A 104 -5.07 9.30 5.24
N LEU A 105 -5.41 10.19 4.30
CA LEU A 105 -5.01 11.60 4.37
C LEU A 105 -5.56 12.28 5.64
N LEU A 106 -6.81 11.99 6.02
CA LEU A 106 -7.39 12.48 7.27
C LEU A 106 -6.59 11.97 8.49
N PHE A 107 -6.21 10.69 8.50
CA PHE A 107 -5.41 10.13 9.58
C PHE A 107 -4.00 10.76 9.67
N ILE A 108 -3.28 10.84 8.55
CA ILE A 108 -1.91 11.39 8.53
C ILE A 108 -1.90 12.86 8.99
N SER A 109 -2.89 13.64 8.53
CA SER A 109 -3.04 15.06 8.88
C SER A 109 -3.53 15.31 10.31
N GLY A 110 -3.86 14.26 11.07
CA GLY A 110 -4.34 14.39 12.45
C GLY A 110 -5.82 14.77 12.57
N ASN A 111 -6.59 14.72 11.47
CA ASN A 111 -8.03 14.94 11.46
C ASN A 111 -8.80 13.69 11.92
N TYR A 112 -8.43 13.16 13.08
CA TYR A 112 -8.95 11.89 13.62
C TYR A 112 -10.45 11.93 13.89
N LYS A 113 -10.94 13.05 14.44
CA LYS A 113 -12.38 13.25 14.70
C LYS A 113 -13.23 13.14 13.44
N HIS A 114 -12.81 13.82 12.36
CA HIS A 114 -13.51 13.77 11.08
C HIS A 114 -13.52 12.35 10.51
N LEU A 115 -12.43 11.61 10.66
CA LEU A 115 -12.38 10.21 10.23
C LEU A 115 -13.36 9.32 11.03
N ILE A 116 -13.46 9.53 12.35
CA ILE A 116 -14.41 8.81 13.19
C ILE A 116 -15.86 9.17 12.81
N GLU A 117 -16.16 10.45 12.58
CA GLU A 117 -17.49 10.91 12.15
C GLU A 117 -17.89 10.30 10.80
N LEU A 118 -16.96 10.27 9.84
CA LEU A 118 -17.18 9.66 8.52
C LEU A 118 -17.58 8.19 8.63
N TYR A 119 -16.93 7.42 9.50
CA TYR A 119 -17.26 6.00 9.72
C TYR A 119 -18.49 5.79 10.58
N SER A 120 -18.72 6.67 11.54
CA SER A 120 -19.94 6.66 12.37
C SER A 120 -21.19 6.74 11.50
N ASN A 121 -21.16 7.60 10.48
CA ASN A 121 -22.25 7.74 9.51
C ASN A 121 -22.42 6.52 8.60
N LYS A 122 -21.36 5.72 8.43
CA LYS A 122 -21.39 4.42 7.70
C LYS A 122 -21.80 3.25 8.61
N GLY A 123 -22.18 3.49 9.87
CA GLY A 123 -22.56 2.45 10.84
C GLY A 123 -21.39 1.73 11.49
N PHE A 124 -20.16 2.22 11.31
CA PHE A 124 -18.95 1.66 11.89
C PHE A 124 -18.44 2.56 13.01
N GLN A 125 -18.29 2.00 14.19
CA GLN A 125 -17.77 2.70 15.36
C GLN A 125 -16.41 2.11 15.75
N PRO A 126 -15.47 2.94 16.25
CA PRO A 126 -14.34 2.44 17.00
C PRO A 126 -14.82 1.57 18.16
N SER A 127 -13.98 0.61 18.57
CA SER A 127 -14.24 -0.24 19.72
C SER A 127 -14.57 0.57 20.98
N GLU A 128 -15.43 0.02 21.84
CA GLU A 128 -15.86 0.66 23.10
C GLU A 128 -14.68 1.11 23.97
N ARG A 129 -13.54 0.41 23.92
CA ARG A 129 -12.30 0.79 24.63
C ARG A 129 -11.78 2.19 24.28
N PHE A 130 -12.15 2.72 23.12
CA PHE A 130 -11.78 4.07 22.66
C PHE A 130 -12.90 5.09 22.84
N LYS A 131 -14.07 4.68 23.34
CA LYS A 131 -15.17 5.61 23.68
C LYS A 131 -14.99 6.19 25.09
N ASP A 132 -14.17 5.57 25.92
CA ASP A 132 -13.87 6.05 27.26
C ASP A 132 -12.91 7.25 27.18
N THR A 133 -13.42 8.45 27.48
CA THR A 133 -12.73 9.75 27.32
C THR A 133 -11.53 9.95 28.27
N LYS A 134 -11.23 8.95 29.11
CA LYS A 134 -10.09 8.97 30.03
C LYS A 134 -8.75 8.76 29.32
N LEU A 135 -8.76 8.22 28.11
CA LEU A 135 -7.57 8.10 27.28
C LEU A 135 -7.24 9.43 26.61
N GLN A 136 -6.05 9.97 26.91
CA GLN A 136 -5.50 11.09 26.16
C GLN A 136 -5.36 10.68 24.69
N ASN A 137 -5.85 11.51 23.76
CA ASN A 137 -5.88 11.23 22.32
C ASN A 137 -6.70 10.00 21.91
N TYR A 138 -7.80 9.67 22.61
CA TYR A 138 -8.69 8.55 22.25
C TYR A 138 -9.10 8.54 20.76
N GLU A 139 -9.31 9.71 20.16
CA GLU A 139 -9.66 9.86 18.74
C GLU A 139 -8.57 9.31 17.82
N MET A 140 -7.29 9.50 18.17
CA MET A 140 -6.17 8.96 17.41
C MET A 140 -6.20 7.42 17.42
N TYR A 141 -6.40 6.81 18.58
CA TYR A 141 -6.45 5.34 18.68
C TYR A 141 -7.68 4.75 18.00
N GLY A 142 -8.85 5.39 18.18
CA GLY A 142 -10.09 4.96 17.51
C GLY A 142 -10.00 5.07 15.99
N SER A 143 -9.43 6.17 15.48
CA SER A 143 -9.18 6.34 14.05
C SER A 143 -8.09 5.40 13.51
N ALA A 144 -7.08 5.08 14.30
CA ALA A 144 -6.08 4.07 13.94
C ALA A 144 -6.71 2.69 13.73
N GLU A 145 -7.66 2.30 14.59
CA GLU A 145 -8.39 1.04 14.43
C GLU A 145 -9.24 1.00 13.15
N ILE A 146 -9.87 2.13 12.80
CA ILE A 146 -10.60 2.27 11.54
C ILE A 146 -9.65 2.05 10.36
N ILE A 147 -8.54 2.79 10.30
CA ILE A 147 -7.57 2.69 9.20
C ILE A 147 -6.94 1.31 9.14
N PHE A 148 -6.64 0.70 10.28
CA PHE A 148 -6.08 -0.65 10.34
C PHE A 148 -6.96 -1.66 9.61
N LYS A 149 -8.27 -1.67 9.90
CA LYS A 149 -9.23 -2.55 9.22
C LYS A 149 -9.28 -2.29 7.71
N ARG A 150 -9.27 -1.02 7.32
CA ARG A 150 -9.36 -0.60 5.91
C ARG A 150 -8.12 -0.93 5.10
N ILE A 151 -6.95 -0.81 5.70
CA ILE A 151 -5.69 -1.22 5.09
C ILE A 151 -5.66 -2.74 4.87
N ILE A 152 -6.13 -3.53 5.84
CA ILE A 152 -6.22 -4.98 5.68
C ILE A 152 -7.17 -5.35 4.55
N GLU A 153 -8.34 -4.71 4.49
CA GLU A 153 -9.32 -4.91 3.43
C GLU A 153 -8.71 -4.58 2.05
N ALA A 154 -8.10 -3.41 1.90
CA ALA A 154 -7.46 -3.00 0.65
C ALA A 154 -6.33 -3.94 0.24
N ALA A 155 -5.46 -4.34 1.19
CA ALA A 155 -4.40 -5.31 0.93
C ALA A 155 -4.97 -6.67 0.47
N SER A 156 -6.04 -7.15 1.09
CA SER A 156 -6.67 -8.41 0.69
C SER A 156 -7.25 -8.37 -0.73
N CYS A 157 -7.79 -7.22 -1.15
CA CYS A 157 -8.41 -7.03 -2.46
C CYS A 157 -7.40 -6.64 -3.57
N ASP A 158 -6.18 -6.27 -3.21
CA ASP A 158 -5.17 -5.81 -4.16
C ASP A 158 -4.55 -6.97 -4.93
N LYS A 159 -5.02 -7.19 -6.17
CA LYS A 159 -4.55 -8.25 -7.08
C LYS A 159 -3.05 -8.20 -7.37
N ARG A 160 -2.36 -7.08 -7.11
CA ARG A 160 -0.90 -6.98 -7.34
C ARG A 160 -0.10 -7.71 -6.27
N LEU A 161 -0.73 -8.01 -5.13
CA LEU A 161 -0.12 -8.75 -4.03
C LEU A 161 -0.22 -10.26 -4.18
N HIS A 162 -1.12 -10.75 -5.03
CA HIS A 162 -1.38 -12.17 -5.30
C HIS A 162 -0.70 -12.59 -6.59
#